data_AF-A0A183DGD7-F1
#
_entry.id   AF-A0A183DGD7-F1
#
_cell.length_a   1.000
_cell.length_b   1.000
_cell.length_c   1.000
_cell.angle_alpha   90.00
_cell.angle_beta   90.00
_cell.angle_gamma   90.00
#
_symmetry.space_group_name_H-M   'P 1'
#
loop_
_entity.id
_entity.type
_entity.pdbx_description
1 polymer ?
#
loop_
_entity_poly.entity_id
_entity_poly.type
_entity_poly.pdbx_seq_one_letter_code
_entity_poly.pdbx_strand_id
1 'polypeptide(L)'
;MCGFSAAIPDRGDDRLYIGAPGAYYWQGTIFAQSVRNKLDRPNTHDGPAHHDNYNLGYSIAVGDFDGDGLDDVVAGVPRGNDLVGAVSVYILELLEFFFFL
;
A
#
# COMPACT_ATOMS: atom_id res chain seq x y z
N MET A 1 12.23 5.07 5.45
CA MET A 1 11.50 4.91 6.72
C MET A 1 10.47 3.80 6.52
N CYS A 2 10.68 2.61 7.06
CA CYS A 2 9.69 1.51 7.03
C CYS A 2 8.97 1.43 8.38
N GLY A 3 7.71 1.01 8.39
CA GLY A 3 6.91 0.99 9.62
C GLY A 3 6.35 2.37 10.00
N PHE A 4 6.26 3.30 9.05
CA PHE A 4 5.66 4.61 9.30
C PHE A 4 4.14 4.50 9.54
N SER A 5 3.52 3.52 8.89
CA SER A 5 2.13 3.11 9.09
C SER A 5 2.04 1.58 9.01
N ALA A 6 1.06 0.97 9.68
CA ALA A 6 0.86 -0.48 9.69
C ALA A 6 -0.61 -0.83 9.96
N ALA A 7 -1.07 -1.95 9.40
CA ALA A 7 -2.45 -2.45 9.54
C ALA A 7 -2.48 -3.96 9.35
N ILE A 8 -3.38 -4.62 10.06
CA ILE A 8 -3.65 -6.05 9.96
C ILE A 8 -5.13 -6.18 9.57
N PRO A 9 -5.45 -6.89 8.47
CA PRO A 9 -6.82 -7.19 8.07
C PRO A 9 -7.49 -8.12 9.08
N ASP A 10 -8.79 -7.94 9.27
CA ASP A 10 -9.61 -8.81 10.13
C ASP A 10 -10.13 -10.02 9.35
N ARG A 11 -10.27 -9.89 8.03
CA ARG A 11 -10.82 -10.93 7.15
C ARG A 11 -9.85 -11.29 6.03
N GLY A 12 -9.74 -12.59 5.78
CA GLY A 12 -9.30 -13.08 4.47
C GLY A 12 -7.80 -13.23 4.26
N ASP A 13 -6.93 -12.66 5.10
CA ASP A 13 -5.49 -12.91 4.95
C ASP A 13 -4.72 -12.79 6.27
N ASP A 14 -3.74 -13.66 6.46
CA ASP A 14 -2.83 -13.65 7.59
C ASP A 14 -1.65 -12.72 7.26
N ARG A 15 -1.92 -11.50 6.78
CA ARG A 15 -0.91 -10.54 6.35
C ARG A 15 -0.83 -9.31 7.24
N LEU A 16 0.37 -8.77 7.33
CA LEU A 16 0.67 -7.47 7.92
C LEU A 16 1.05 -6.52 6.78
N TYR A 17 0.30 -5.43 6.63
CA TYR A 17 0.65 -4.35 5.70
C TYR A 17 1.48 -3.29 6.43
N ILE A 18 2.54 -2.82 5.78
CA ILE A 18 3.50 -1.86 6.34
C ILE A 18 3.81 -0.78 5.30
N GLY A 19 3.47 0.46 5.60
CA GLY A 19 3.82 1.61 4.78
C GLY A 19 5.26 2.06 4.99
N ALA A 20 5.95 2.37 3.88
CA ALA A 20 7.33 2.84 3.88
C ALA A 20 7.55 4.03 2.92
N PRO A 21 7.10 5.25 3.28
CA PRO A 21 7.15 6.44 2.42
C PRO A 21 8.53 6.87 1.94
N GLY A 22 9.58 6.43 2.64
CA GLY A 22 10.97 6.80 2.29
C GLY A 22 11.66 5.83 1.34
N ALA A 23 10.97 4.80 0.82
CA ALA A 23 11.52 3.93 -0.21
C ALA A 23 11.58 4.65 -1.56
N TYR A 24 12.50 4.22 -2.43
CA TYR A 24 12.59 4.63 -3.84
C TYR A 24 12.52 6.16 -4.03
N TYR A 25 13.53 6.93 -3.60
CA TYR A 25 13.53 8.40 -3.72
C TYR A 25 12.24 9.08 -3.18
N TRP A 26 11.71 8.57 -2.07
CA TRP A 26 10.47 9.03 -1.46
C TRP A 26 9.20 8.83 -2.32
N GLN A 27 9.25 7.99 -3.35
CA GLN A 27 8.03 7.49 -3.99
C GLN A 27 7.15 6.78 -2.96
N GLY A 28 7.77 5.96 -2.10
CA GLY A 28 7.10 5.14 -1.10
C GLY A 28 6.77 3.74 -1.60
N THR A 29 6.42 2.86 -0.67
CA THR A 29 6.04 1.47 -0.96
C THR A 29 5.18 0.91 0.17
N ILE A 30 4.44 -0.16 -0.12
CA ILE A 30 3.74 -0.98 0.87
C ILE A 30 4.37 -2.36 0.87
N PHE A 31 4.81 -2.85 2.02
CA PHE A 31 5.15 -4.24 2.22
C PHE A 31 3.93 -4.99 2.74
N ALA A 32 3.63 -6.15 2.18
CA ALA A 32 2.66 -7.09 2.74
C ALA A 32 3.43 -8.34 3.17
N GLN A 33 3.40 -8.71 4.45
CA GLN A 33 4.13 -9.86 4.96
C GLN A 33 3.16 -10.84 5.64
N SER A 34 3.26 -12.12 5.31
CA SER A 34 2.50 -13.15 6.03
C SER A 34 2.97 -13.27 7.50
N VAL A 35 2.02 -13.36 8.43
CA VAL A 35 2.27 -13.61 9.85
C VAL A 35 2.59 -15.08 10.12
N ARG A 36 2.22 -15.98 9.21
CA ARG A 36 2.52 -17.42 9.29
C ARG A 36 3.82 -17.78 8.57
N ASN A 37 4.10 -17.18 7.42
CA ASN A 37 5.30 -17.44 6.62
C ASN A 37 6.10 -16.16 6.36
N LYS A 38 7.17 -15.94 7.13
CA LYS A 38 8.00 -14.71 7.01
C LYS A 38 8.74 -14.57 5.67
N LEU A 39 8.82 -15.64 4.87
CA LEU A 39 9.42 -15.59 3.54
C LEU A 39 8.46 -15.02 2.49
N ASP A 40 7.15 -15.08 2.75
CA ASP A 40 6.12 -14.48 1.91
C ASP A 40 5.94 -13.01 2.31
N ARG A 41 6.58 -12.13 1.55
CA ARG A 41 6.65 -10.69 1.84
C ARG A 41 6.75 -9.80 0.59
N PRO A 42 5.77 -9.82 -0.32
CA PRO A 42 5.75 -8.93 -1.47
C PRO A 42 5.72 -7.45 -1.07
N ASN A 43 6.13 -6.58 -2.00
CA ASN A 43 5.98 -5.14 -1.88
C ASN A 43 5.63 -4.51 -3.23
N THR A 44 5.11 -3.28 -3.19
CA THR A 44 4.90 -2.50 -4.41
C THR A 44 6.26 -2.07 -4.96
N HIS A 45 6.45 -2.25 -6.27
CA HIS A 45 7.70 -1.94 -6.96
C HIS A 45 7.91 -0.43 -7.13
N ASP A 46 9.15 -0.06 -7.48
CA ASP A 46 9.47 1.31 -7.88
C ASP A 46 8.76 1.68 -9.19
N GLY A 47 8.37 2.94 -9.28
CA GLY A 47 7.74 3.54 -10.44
C GLY A 47 8.67 4.50 -11.19
N PRO A 48 8.14 5.18 -12.22
CA PRO A 48 8.88 6.21 -12.94
C PRO A 48 9.24 7.39 -12.03
N ALA A 49 10.32 8.10 -12.37
CA ALA A 49 10.85 9.21 -11.56
C ALA A 49 9.86 10.35 -11.28
N HIS A 50 8.78 10.50 -12.06
CA HIS A 50 7.77 11.51 -11.77
C HIS A 50 6.86 11.15 -10.58
N HIS A 51 6.94 9.92 -10.07
CA HIS A 51 6.33 9.52 -8.79
C HIS A 51 7.22 9.83 -7.58
N ASP A 52 8.45 10.34 -7.80
CA ASP A 52 9.36 10.67 -6.70
C ASP A 52 8.71 11.68 -5.74
N ASN A 53 8.95 11.50 -4.44
CA ASN A 53 8.35 12.28 -3.36
C ASN A 53 6.82 12.18 -3.23
N TYR A 54 6.17 11.15 -3.80
CA TYR A 54 4.74 10.92 -3.61
C TYR A 54 4.38 10.44 -2.19
N ASN A 55 5.35 9.86 -1.48
CA ASN A 55 5.23 9.39 -0.10
C ASN A 55 4.13 8.31 0.09
N LEU A 56 3.98 7.39 -0.87
CA LEU A 56 3.08 6.24 -0.77
C LEU A 56 3.30 5.47 0.55
N GLY A 57 2.19 5.10 1.19
CA GLY A 57 2.19 4.40 2.48
C GLY A 57 2.34 5.34 3.68
N TYR A 58 2.06 6.64 3.51
CA TYR A 58 2.10 7.62 4.61
C TYR A 58 1.06 7.29 5.69
N SER A 59 -0.11 6.84 5.27
CA SER A 59 -1.13 6.24 6.12
C SER A 59 -1.67 5.01 5.42
N ILE A 60 -2.15 4.03 6.17
CA ILE A 60 -2.81 2.85 5.60
C ILE A 60 -4.07 2.49 6.39
N ALA A 61 -5.02 1.87 5.69
CA ALA A 61 -6.21 1.25 6.24
C ALA A 61 -6.50 -0.05 5.47
N VAL A 62 -7.29 -0.93 6.07
CA VAL A 62 -7.69 -2.21 5.47
C VAL A 62 -9.19 -2.36 5.49
N GLY A 63 -9.71 -3.12 4.53
CA GLY A 63 -11.13 -3.44 4.42
C GLY A 63 -11.44 -4.02 3.04
N ASP A 64 -12.53 -4.77 2.93
CA ASP A 64 -13.02 -5.30 1.66
C ASP A 64 -13.50 -4.15 0.75
N PHE A 65 -12.74 -3.84 -0.31
CA PHE A 65 -13.03 -2.73 -1.23
C PHE A 65 -13.51 -3.20 -2.60
N ASP A 66 -13.25 -4.45 -2.98
CA ASP A 66 -13.71 -5.04 -4.26
C ASP A 66 -14.92 -5.99 -4.12
N GLY A 67 -15.31 -6.33 -2.89
CA GLY A 67 -16.49 -7.14 -2.56
C GLY A 67 -16.25 -8.65 -2.61
N ASP A 68 -15.00 -9.11 -2.60
CA ASP A 68 -14.66 -10.54 -2.65
C ASP A 68 -14.68 -11.24 -1.27
N GLY A 69 -14.86 -10.47 -0.19
CA GLY A 69 -14.90 -10.96 1.19
C GLY A 69 -13.56 -11.06 1.90
N LEU A 70 -12.46 -10.66 1.25
CA LEU A 70 -11.13 -10.49 1.82
C LEU A 70 -10.86 -8.99 2.05
N ASP A 71 -10.12 -8.64 3.10
CA ASP A 71 -9.76 -7.24 3.31
C ASP A 71 -8.57 -6.86 2.41
N ASP A 72 -8.74 -5.79 1.65
CA ASP A 72 -7.73 -5.15 0.82
C ASP A 72 -6.94 -4.09 1.60
N VAL A 73 -5.93 -3.47 0.96
CA VAL A 73 -5.17 -2.36 1.57
C VAL A 73 -5.34 -1.07 0.79
N VAL A 74 -5.59 0.01 1.51
CA VAL A 74 -5.62 1.37 1.00
C VAL A 74 -4.49 2.18 1.63
N ALA A 75 -3.79 2.96 0.81
CA ALA A 75 -2.69 3.79 1.24
C ALA A 75 -2.83 5.24 0.81
N GLY A 76 -2.51 6.13 1.74
CA GLY A 76 -2.39 7.56 1.46
C GLY A 76 -1.14 7.88 0.65
N VAL A 77 -1.32 8.73 -0.35
CA VAL A 77 -0.26 9.28 -1.21
C VAL A 77 -0.35 10.81 -1.14
N PRO A 78 0.07 11.43 -0.01
CA PRO A 78 -0.24 12.83 0.29
C PRO A 78 0.34 13.83 -0.70
N ARG A 79 1.38 13.43 -1.45
CA ARG A 79 2.05 14.27 -2.45
C ARG A 79 1.82 13.80 -3.88
N GLY A 80 0.98 12.77 -4.06
CA GLY A 80 0.57 12.32 -5.39
C GLY A 80 -0.30 13.36 -6.10
N ASN A 81 -0.42 13.20 -7.42
CA ASN A 81 -1.21 14.09 -8.29
C ASN A 81 -0.85 15.57 -8.07
N ASP A 82 0.43 15.92 -8.28
CA ASP A 82 0.95 17.29 -8.16
C ASP A 82 0.61 17.98 -6.83
N LEU A 83 0.80 17.28 -5.70
CA LEU A 83 0.54 17.76 -4.33
C LEU A 83 -0.93 17.98 -3.98
N VAL A 84 -1.88 17.59 -4.85
CA VAL A 84 -3.31 17.53 -4.50
C VAL A 84 -3.56 16.45 -3.45
N GLY A 85 -2.76 15.39 -3.49
CA GLY A 85 -2.96 14.19 -2.70
C GLY A 85 -3.81 13.16 -3.46
N ALA A 86 -3.52 11.89 -3.19
CA ALA A 86 -4.22 10.76 -3.76
C ALA A 86 -4.32 9.63 -2.72
N VAL A 87 -5.13 8.64 -3.07
CA VAL A 87 -5.30 7.39 -2.32
C VAL A 87 -5.16 6.25 -3.32
N SER A 88 -4.25 5.31 -3.04
CA SER A 88 -4.07 4.10 -3.83
C SER A 88 -4.75 2.93 -3.13
N VAL A 89 -5.53 2.16 -3.90
CA VAL A 89 -6.20 0.93 -3.44
C VAL A 89 -5.47 -0.24 -4.08
N TYR A 90 -5.08 -1.22 -3.26
CA TYR A 90 -4.45 -2.45 -3.71
C TYR A 90 -5.29 -3.63 -3.23
N ILE A 91 -5.65 -4.51 -4.17
CA ILE A 91 -6.33 -5.76 -3.83
C ILE A 91 -5.32 -6.78 -3.26
N LEU A 92 -5.82 -7.94 -2.86
CA LEU A 92 -4.99 -9.07 -2.41
C LEU A 92 -3.71 -9.23 -3.26
N GLU A 93 -2.56 -9.38 -2.58
CA GLU A 93 -1.21 -9.44 -3.18
C GLU A 93 -0.62 -8.15 -3.79
N LEU A 94 -1.19 -6.99 -3.48
CA LEU A 94 -0.68 -5.68 -3.95
C LEU A 94 -0.86 -5.44 -5.46
N LEU A 95 -1.90 -6.00 -6.07
CA LEU A 95 -2.31 -5.63 -7.42
C LEU A 95 -3.03 -4.27 -7.38
N GLU A 96 -2.58 -3.29 -8.16
CA GLU A 96 -3.25 -1.98 -8.27
C GLU A 96 -4.48 -2.04 -9.17
N PHE A 97 -5.58 -1.43 -8.73
CA PHE A 97 -6.75 -1.16 -9.55
C PHE A 97 -6.90 0.36 -9.76
N PHE A 98 -6.98 0.80 -11.02
CA PHE A 98 -7.34 2.18 -11.38
C PHE A 98 -8.86 2.28 -11.52
N PHE A 99 -9.54 2.95 -10.58
CA PHE A 99 -10.90 3.43 -10.82
C PHE A 99 -10.84 4.73 -11.64
N PHE A 100 -11.30 4.69 -12.90
CA PHE A 100 -11.66 5.91 -13.62
C PHE A 100 -13.04 6.35 -13.10
N LEU A 101 -13.08 7.46 -12.35
CA LEU A 101 -14.31 8.21 -12.08
C LEU A 101 -14.57 9.22 -13.20
#